data_AF-A0A7I7UBD9-F1
#
_entry.id   AF-A0A7I7UBD9-F1
#
_cell.length_a   1.000
_cell.length_b   1.000
_cell.length_c   1.000
_cell.angle_alpha   90.00
_cell.angle_beta   90.00
_cell.angle_gamma   90.00
#
_symmetry.space_group_name_H-M   'P 1'
#
loop_
_entity.id
_entity.type
_entity.pdbx_description
1 polymer ?
#
loop_
_entity_poly.entity_id
_entity_poly.type
_entity_poly.pdbx_seq_one_letter_code
_entity_poly.pdbx_strand_id
1 'polypeptide(L)'
;MFAIGSTLFALATAPGFPGWAGAATADSLCFAGSWFFTTAAWIQLVLSDRTRWFDRAAATTQFAGTLLFNLSTGAAVWAHAVTEQRDYVWTPDATGSALFLISGVLGMLAVGMPDLRSRDWCAGAINLAGCVAFGISALAAFVRPDGVTADEWLANFGTFVGALCFLAAALIVLPRFARRARA
;
A
#
# COMPACT_ATOMS: atom_id res chain seq x y z
N MET A 1 -4.68 12.20 1.24
CA MET A 1 -4.98 10.89 1.87
C MET A 1 -3.86 9.90 1.61
N PHE A 2 -3.58 9.52 0.36
CA PHE A 2 -2.55 8.53 0.03
C PHE A 2 -1.17 8.83 0.65
N ALA A 3 -0.64 10.05 0.48
CA ALA A 3 0.64 10.45 1.07
C ALA A 3 0.70 10.34 2.61
N ILE A 4 -0.41 10.61 3.31
CA ILE A 4 -0.48 10.49 4.77
C ILE A 4 -0.38 9.01 5.17
N GLY A 5 -1.16 8.15 4.51
CA GLY A 5 -1.10 6.70 4.71
C GLY A 5 0.29 6.14 4.46
N SER A 6 0.92 6.51 3.33
CA SER A 6 2.28 6.09 2.99
C SER A 6 3.33 6.55 4.01
N THR A 7 3.18 7.76 4.56
CA THR A 7 4.11 8.27 5.58
C THR A 7 4.00 7.47 6.87
N LEU A 8 2.78 7.15 7.32
CA LEU A 8 2.57 6.33 8.51
C LEU A 8 3.17 4.93 8.35
N PHE A 9 2.98 4.31 7.18
CA PHE A 9 3.57 3.01 6.85
C PHE A 9 5.09 3.04 6.80
N ALA A 10 5.67 4.07 6.16
CA ALA A 10 7.11 4.23 6.08
C ALA A 10 7.72 4.43 7.48
N LEU A 11 7.06 5.17 8.37
CA LEU A 11 7.50 5.31 9.75
C LEU A 11 7.40 4.00 10.53
N ALA A 12 6.26 3.32 10.44
CA ALA A 12 6.00 2.07 11.15
C ALA A 12 6.99 0.95 10.81
N THR A 13 7.42 0.90 9.54
CA THR A 13 8.31 -0.15 9.02
C THR A 13 9.74 0.33 8.78
N ALA A 14 10.07 1.56 9.18
CA ALA A 14 11.42 2.08 9.09
C ALA A 14 12.40 1.13 9.80
N PRO A 15 13.58 0.83 9.22
CA PRO A 15 14.55 -0.06 9.83
C PRO A 15 14.87 0.36 11.28
N GLY A 16 14.63 -0.54 12.23
CA GLY A 16 14.84 -0.31 13.66
C GLY A 16 13.68 0.36 14.42
N PHE A 17 12.65 0.86 13.74
CA PHE A 17 11.50 1.50 14.41
C PHE A 17 10.69 0.51 15.26
N PRO A 18 10.30 -0.70 14.78
CA PRO A 18 9.58 -1.66 15.62
C PRO A 18 10.37 -2.10 16.86
N GLY A 19 11.69 -2.21 16.74
CA GLY A 19 12.57 -2.57 17.86
C GLY A 19 12.69 -1.48 18.93
N TRP A 20 12.55 -0.21 18.54
CA TRP A 20 12.61 0.94 19.46
C TRP A 20 11.24 1.34 20.03
N ALA A 21 10.22 1.42 19.18
CA ALA A 21 8.86 1.86 19.54
C ALA A 21 7.95 0.71 20.02
N GLY A 22 8.30 -0.53 19.70
CA GLY A 22 7.49 -1.72 19.96
C GLY A 22 6.60 -2.12 18.78
N ALA A 23 6.41 -3.43 18.60
CA ALA A 23 5.59 -4.00 17.52
C ALA A 23 4.14 -3.50 17.54
N ALA A 24 3.52 -3.42 18.71
CA ALA A 24 2.14 -2.91 18.85
C ALA A 24 1.97 -1.46 18.35
N THR A 25 2.99 -0.61 18.56
CA THR A 25 2.98 0.78 18.07
C THR A 25 3.17 0.83 16.55
N ALA A 26 4.06 0.01 16.01
CA ALA A 26 4.23 -0.12 14.56
C ALA A 26 2.93 -0.58 13.89
N ASP A 27 2.27 -1.61 14.43
CA ASP A 27 1.01 -2.13 13.90
C ASP A 27 -0.12 -1.12 14.00
N SER A 28 -0.18 -0.36 15.09
CA SER A 28 -1.17 0.72 15.25
C SER A 28 -0.99 1.83 14.21
N LEU A 29 0.25 2.19 13.88
CA LEU A 29 0.56 3.14 12.82
C LEU A 29 0.19 2.60 11.44
N CYS A 30 0.47 1.33 11.17
CA CYS A 30 0.04 0.64 9.94
C CYS A 30 -1.49 0.61 9.83
N PHE A 31 -2.20 0.29 10.91
CA PHE A 31 -3.66 0.30 10.94
C PHE A 31 -4.24 1.70 10.71
N ALA A 32 -3.71 2.72 11.39
CA ALA A 32 -4.10 4.11 11.15
C ALA A 32 -3.83 4.52 9.68
N GLY A 33 -2.68 4.16 9.14
CA GLY A 33 -2.29 4.42 7.75
C GLY A 33 -3.23 3.77 6.74
N SER A 34 -3.70 2.54 7.00
CA SER A 34 -4.55 1.79 6.06
C SER A 34 -5.92 2.45 5.86
N TRP A 35 -6.46 3.12 6.89
CA TRP A 35 -7.69 3.94 6.74
C TRP A 35 -7.54 5.11 5.77
N PHE A 36 -6.36 5.75 5.74
CA PHE A 36 -6.09 6.81 4.77
C PHE A 36 -5.98 6.25 3.35
N PHE A 37 -5.40 5.07 3.17
CA PHE A 37 -5.39 4.39 1.87
C PHE A 37 -6.79 4.01 1.41
N THR A 38 -7.61 3.41 2.29
CA THR A 38 -9.00 3.04 1.99
C THR A 38 -9.82 4.26 1.60
N THR A 39 -9.67 5.36 2.33
CA THR A 39 -10.36 6.63 2.02
C THR A 39 -9.90 7.20 0.69
N ALA A 40 -8.59 7.16 0.38
CA ALA A 40 -8.05 7.62 -0.89
C ALA A 40 -8.60 6.79 -2.08
N ALA A 41 -8.57 5.46 -1.94
CA ALA A 41 -9.04 4.54 -2.97
C ALA A 41 -10.55 4.66 -3.18
N TRP A 42 -11.33 4.87 -2.11
CA TRP A 42 -12.75 5.17 -2.19
C TRP A 42 -13.02 6.44 -2.99
N ILE A 43 -12.32 7.54 -2.68
CA ILE A 43 -12.44 8.80 -3.42
C ILE A 43 -12.11 8.60 -4.90
N GLN A 44 -11.02 7.88 -5.22
CA GLN A 44 -10.64 7.56 -6.60
C GLN A 44 -11.72 6.74 -7.31
N LEU A 45 -12.29 5.73 -6.64
CA LEU A 45 -13.35 4.90 -7.20
C LEU A 45 -14.63 5.71 -7.48
N VAL A 46 -15.04 6.59 -6.56
CA VAL A 46 -16.21 7.45 -6.73
C VAL A 46 -16.01 8.46 -7.87
N LEU A 47 -14.79 9.00 -8.02
CA LEU A 47 -14.47 9.97 -9.07
C LEU A 47 -14.08 9.34 -10.41
N SER A 48 -13.85 8.01 -10.45
CA SER A 48 -13.46 7.32 -11.69
C SER A 48 -14.54 7.40 -12.76
N ASP A 49 -14.12 7.67 -14.00
CA ASP A 49 -15.01 7.69 -15.15
C ASP A 49 -15.54 6.28 -15.43
N ARG A 50 -16.87 6.13 -15.48
CA ARG A 50 -17.51 4.83 -15.73
C ARG A 50 -17.34 4.32 -17.16
N THR A 51 -17.01 5.20 -18.10
CA THR A 51 -16.77 4.84 -19.51
C THR A 51 -15.37 4.30 -19.74
N ARG A 52 -14.40 4.67 -18.88
CA ARG A 52 -13.01 4.22 -18.96
C ARG A 52 -12.81 2.95 -18.14
N TRP A 53 -12.90 1.81 -18.82
CA TRP A 53 -12.84 0.49 -18.17
C TRP A 53 -11.57 0.30 -17.34
N PHE A 54 -10.39 0.61 -17.89
CA PHE A 54 -9.10 0.44 -17.19
C PHE A 54 -9.02 1.29 -15.92
N ASP A 55 -9.39 2.58 -15.99
CA ASP A 55 -9.40 3.48 -14.83
C ASP A 55 -10.30 2.94 -13.72
N ARG A 56 -11.52 2.52 -14.08
CA ARG A 56 -12.50 2.04 -13.11
C ARG A 56 -12.11 0.70 -12.52
N ALA A 57 -11.57 -0.21 -13.33
CA ALA A 57 -11.08 -1.51 -12.85
C ALA A 57 -9.86 -1.33 -11.93
N ALA A 58 -8.94 -0.43 -12.26
CA ALA A 58 -7.82 -0.06 -11.40
C ALA A 58 -8.31 0.50 -10.05
N ALA A 59 -9.23 1.46 -10.06
CA ALA A 59 -9.77 2.05 -8.83
C ALA A 59 -10.55 1.02 -7.98
N THR A 60 -11.29 0.12 -8.62
CA THR A 60 -12.07 -0.92 -7.92
C THR A 60 -11.16 -1.94 -7.24
N THR A 61 -10.15 -2.45 -7.96
CA THR A 61 -9.18 -3.40 -7.42
C THR A 61 -8.30 -2.74 -6.35
N GLN A 62 -7.92 -1.47 -6.52
CA GLN A 62 -7.23 -0.70 -5.48
C GLN A 62 -8.07 -0.63 -4.20
N PHE A 63 -9.35 -0.26 -4.32
CA PHE A 63 -10.23 -0.13 -3.16
C PHE A 63 -10.45 -1.47 -2.45
N ALA A 64 -10.73 -2.54 -3.19
CA ALA A 64 -10.83 -3.88 -2.63
C ALA A 64 -9.52 -4.31 -1.93
N GLY A 65 -8.36 -4.00 -2.54
CA GLY A 65 -7.04 -4.23 -1.94
C GLY A 65 -6.88 -3.49 -0.61
N THR A 66 -7.26 -2.21 -0.54
CA THR A 66 -7.18 -1.43 0.70
C THR A 66 -8.08 -1.95 1.82
N LEU A 67 -9.24 -2.53 1.50
CA LEU A 67 -10.12 -3.14 2.50
C LEU A 67 -9.50 -4.40 3.11
N LEU A 68 -9.00 -5.30 2.27
CA LEU A 68 -8.29 -6.50 2.75
C LEU A 68 -7.06 -6.14 3.57
N PHE A 69 -6.34 -5.12 3.12
CA PHE A 69 -5.18 -4.62 3.82
C PHE A 69 -5.53 -4.00 5.18
N ASN A 70 -6.63 -3.24 5.26
CA ASN A 70 -7.13 -2.71 6.51
C ASN A 70 -7.52 -3.83 7.49
N LEU A 71 -8.20 -4.88 7.00
CA LEU A 71 -8.50 -6.09 7.78
C LEU A 71 -7.23 -6.77 8.31
N SER A 72 -6.20 -6.92 7.47
CA SER A 72 -4.92 -7.49 7.90
C SER A 72 -4.23 -6.65 8.98
N THR A 73 -4.17 -5.33 8.81
CA THR A 73 -3.57 -4.44 9.82
C THR A 73 -4.39 -4.42 11.12
N GLY A 74 -5.72 -4.52 11.03
CA GLY A 74 -6.58 -4.63 12.20
C GLY A 74 -6.42 -5.95 12.94
N ALA A 75 -6.25 -7.05 12.19
CA ALA A 75 -5.95 -8.36 12.75
C ALA A 75 -4.59 -8.38 13.47
N ALA A 76 -3.56 -7.69 12.93
CA ALA A 76 -2.26 -7.55 13.60
C ALA A 76 -2.38 -6.81 14.94
N VAL A 77 -3.07 -5.66 14.97
CA VAL A 77 -3.35 -4.93 16.21
C VAL A 77 -4.13 -5.79 17.21
N TRP A 78 -5.14 -6.53 16.75
CA TRP A 78 -5.94 -7.41 17.60
C TRP A 78 -5.12 -8.59 18.15
N ALA A 79 -4.27 -9.21 17.33
CA ALA A 79 -3.41 -10.31 17.74
C ALA A 79 -2.43 -9.87 18.84
N HIS A 80 -1.88 -8.67 18.74
CA HIS A 80 -1.06 -8.07 19.80
C HIS A 80 -1.85 -7.69 21.06
N ALA A 81 -3.16 -7.45 20.95
CA ALA A 81 -4.03 -7.15 22.08
C ALA A 81 -4.52 -8.40 22.83
N VAL A 82 -4.59 -9.57 22.16
CA VAL A 82 -5.24 -10.77 22.71
C VAL A 82 -4.28 -11.96 22.96
N THR A 83 -3.12 -12.05 22.30
CA THR A 83 -2.06 -13.08 22.47
C THR A 83 -2.43 -14.52 22.03
N GLU A 84 -1.49 -15.18 21.34
CA GLU A 84 -1.41 -16.64 21.01
C GLU A 84 -2.52 -17.26 20.13
N GLN A 85 -2.73 -16.75 18.91
CA GLN A 85 -3.34 -17.53 17.84
C GLN A 85 -2.61 -17.29 16.51
N ARG A 86 -1.45 -17.95 16.36
CA ARG A 86 -0.61 -17.97 15.15
C ARG A 86 -1.05 -19.03 14.12
N ASP A 87 -2.27 -19.57 14.24
CA ASP A 87 -2.68 -20.78 13.50
C ASP A 87 -3.72 -20.57 12.38
N TYR A 88 -3.75 -19.40 11.73
CA TYR A 88 -4.58 -19.25 10.52
C TYR A 88 -3.78 -18.79 9.32
N VAL A 89 -3.50 -19.77 8.46
CA VAL A 89 -2.83 -19.78 7.14
C VAL A 89 -3.55 -18.92 6.08
N TRP A 90 -4.45 -18.03 6.48
CA TRP A 90 -5.09 -17.06 5.60
C TRP A 90 -4.56 -15.66 5.90
N THR A 91 -3.68 -15.15 5.03
CA THR A 91 -3.16 -13.78 5.10
C THR A 91 -3.92 -12.89 4.11
N PRO A 92 -4.94 -12.12 4.54
CA PRO A 92 -5.59 -11.11 3.69
C PRO A 92 -4.60 -10.14 3.02
N ASP A 93 -3.40 -10.02 3.59
CA ASP A 93 -2.27 -9.24 3.08
C ASP A 93 -1.77 -9.70 1.70
N ALA A 94 -1.68 -11.01 1.46
CA ALA A 94 -1.27 -11.56 0.16
C ALA A 94 -2.31 -11.29 -0.93
N THR A 95 -3.60 -11.46 -0.59
CA THR A 95 -4.71 -11.16 -1.51
C THR A 95 -4.81 -9.66 -1.78
N GLY A 96 -4.65 -8.82 -0.75
CA GLY A 96 -4.61 -7.36 -0.89
C GLY A 96 -3.47 -6.90 -1.80
N SER A 97 -2.28 -7.47 -1.61
CA SER A 97 -1.10 -7.20 -2.45
C SER A 97 -1.31 -7.58 -3.91
N ALA A 98 -1.93 -8.73 -4.18
CA ALA A 98 -2.30 -9.13 -5.54
C ALA A 98 -3.26 -8.12 -6.19
N LEU A 99 -4.25 -7.64 -5.45
CA LEU A 99 -5.18 -6.61 -5.94
C LEU A 99 -4.49 -5.28 -6.23
N PHE A 100 -3.53 -4.86 -5.39
CA PHE A 100 -2.72 -3.66 -5.66
C PHE A 100 -1.84 -3.81 -6.90
N LEU A 101 -1.28 -5.00 -7.15
CA LEU A 101 -0.50 -5.27 -8.35
C LEU A 101 -1.38 -5.21 -9.61
N ILE A 102 -2.57 -5.85 -9.57
CA ILE A 102 -3.55 -5.78 -10.64
C ILE A 102 -3.96 -4.33 -10.90
N SER A 103 -4.24 -3.57 -9.84
CA SER A 103 -4.58 -2.14 -9.95
C SER A 103 -3.47 -1.34 -10.62
N GLY A 104 -2.21 -1.54 -10.21
CA GLY A 104 -1.07 -0.85 -10.79
C GLY A 104 -0.90 -1.15 -12.29
N VAL A 105 -1.04 -2.41 -12.70
CA VAL A 105 -0.98 -2.80 -14.12
C VAL A 105 -2.12 -2.15 -14.91
N LEU A 106 -3.36 -2.22 -14.39
CA LEU A 106 -4.51 -1.59 -15.04
C LEU A 106 -4.36 -0.07 -15.13
N GLY A 107 -3.81 0.58 -14.10
CA GLY A 107 -3.52 2.01 -14.09
C GLY A 107 -2.49 2.40 -15.16
N MET A 108 -1.43 1.60 -15.33
CA MET A 108 -0.45 1.82 -16.39
C MET A 108 -1.06 1.65 -17.78
N LEU A 109 -1.94 0.66 -17.97
CA LEU A 109 -2.69 0.48 -19.22
C LEU A 109 -3.63 1.66 -19.50
N ALA A 110 -4.19 2.27 -18.46
CA ALA A 110 -5.07 3.43 -18.57
C ALA A 110 -4.32 4.73 -18.94
N VAL A 111 -3.07 4.88 -18.46
CA VAL A 111 -2.18 6.00 -18.84
C VAL A 111 -1.61 5.82 -20.25
N GLY A 112 -1.32 4.57 -20.63
CA GLY A 112 -0.86 4.23 -21.97
C GLY A 112 0.66 4.20 -22.11
N MET A 113 1.17 4.73 -23.23
CA MET A 113 2.57 4.54 -23.65
C MET A 113 3.58 5.17 -22.68
N PRO A 114 4.79 4.59 -22.56
CA PRO A 114 5.88 5.16 -21.78
C PRO A 114 6.21 6.61 -22.12
N ASP A 115 6.05 7.49 -21.13
CA ASP A 115 6.46 8.89 -21.22
C ASP A 115 7.04 9.37 -19.89
N LEU A 116 8.37 9.47 -19.81
CA LEU A 116 9.10 9.95 -18.64
C LEU A 116 8.86 11.44 -18.33
N ARG A 117 8.29 12.20 -19.27
CA ARG A 117 7.90 13.59 -19.06
C ARG A 117 6.51 13.71 -18.46
N SER A 118 5.66 12.70 -18.63
CA SER A 118 4.33 12.63 -18.04
C SER A 118 4.43 12.33 -16.55
N ARG A 119 3.85 13.21 -15.74
CA ARG A 119 3.77 13.01 -14.29
C ARG A 119 2.90 11.81 -13.93
N ASP A 120 1.82 11.59 -14.67
CA ASP A 120 0.88 10.50 -14.42
C ASP A 120 1.52 9.15 -14.74
N TRP A 121 2.32 9.08 -15.81
CA TRP A 121 3.07 7.86 -16.14
C TRP A 121 4.15 7.57 -15.12
N CYS A 122 4.98 8.55 -14.76
CA CYS A 122 6.02 8.39 -13.75
C CYS A 122 5.44 8.01 -12.38
N ALA A 123 4.36 8.66 -11.94
CA ALA A 123 3.68 8.32 -10.70
C ALA A 123 3.09 6.91 -10.75
N GLY A 124 2.46 6.52 -11.86
CA GLY A 124 1.92 5.18 -12.07
C GLY A 124 3.01 4.11 -12.01
N ALA A 125 4.15 4.33 -12.67
CA ALA A 125 5.27 3.39 -12.69
C ALA A 125 5.90 3.21 -11.31
N ILE A 126 6.09 4.32 -10.57
CA ILE A 126 6.59 4.28 -9.18
C ILE A 126 5.58 3.59 -8.26
N ASN A 127 4.28 3.85 -8.43
CA ASN A 127 3.24 3.18 -7.66
C ASN A 127 3.24 1.67 -7.92
N LEU A 128 3.36 1.24 -9.18
CA LEU A 128 3.48 -0.17 -9.55
C LEU A 128 4.72 -0.83 -8.93
N ALA A 129 5.87 -0.15 -8.95
CA ALA A 129 7.08 -0.63 -8.28
C ALA A 129 6.85 -0.78 -6.76
N GLY A 130 6.10 0.14 -6.15
CA GLY A 130 5.64 0.02 -4.77
C GLY A 130 4.79 -1.22 -4.54
N CYS A 131 3.81 -1.51 -5.41
CA CYS A 131 2.98 -2.72 -5.32
C CYS A 131 3.82 -4.00 -5.41
N VAL A 132 4.86 -4.03 -6.25
CA VAL A 132 5.77 -5.17 -6.36
C VAL A 132 6.57 -5.36 -5.06
N ALA A 133 7.17 -4.29 -4.53
CA ALA A 133 7.91 -4.34 -3.27
C ALA A 133 7.02 -4.81 -2.10
N PHE A 134 5.80 -4.28 -2.05
CA PHE A 134 4.79 -4.66 -1.08
C PHE A 134 4.36 -6.13 -1.23
N GLY A 135 4.18 -6.61 -2.46
CA GLY A 135 3.88 -8.02 -2.73
C GLY A 135 5.03 -8.98 -2.36
N ILE A 136 6.28 -8.57 -2.58
CA ILE A 136 7.46 -9.34 -2.14
C ILE A 136 7.49 -9.42 -0.61
N SER A 137 7.16 -8.32 0.09
CA SER A 137 7.02 -8.33 1.55
C SER A 137 5.95 -9.32 2.02
N ALA A 138 4.77 -9.33 1.40
CA ALA A 138 3.70 -10.25 1.75
C ALA A 138 4.11 -11.73 1.57
N LEU A 139 4.89 -12.03 0.52
CA LEU A 139 5.48 -13.36 0.32
C LEU A 139 6.56 -13.69 1.35
N ALA A 140 7.37 -12.69 1.74
CA ALA A 140 8.39 -12.83 2.78
C ALA A 140 7.81 -12.89 4.20
N ALA A 141 6.56 -12.50 4.40
CA ALA A 141 5.82 -12.70 5.65
C ALA A 141 5.08 -14.05 5.67
N PHE A 142 4.97 -14.74 4.53
CA PHE A 142 4.18 -15.96 4.40
C PHE A 142 4.88 -17.13 5.12
N VAL A 143 4.28 -17.59 6.22
CA VAL A 143 4.76 -18.76 6.96
C VAL A 143 4.46 -20.01 6.14
N ARG A 144 5.51 -20.75 5.76
CA ARG A 144 5.36 -22.04 5.09
C ARG A 144 4.85 -23.10 6.09
N PRO A 145 4.14 -24.16 5.62
CA PRO A 145 3.60 -25.22 6.49
C PRO A 145 4.66 -26.00 7.29
N ASP A 146 5.95 -25.85 6.96
CA ASP A 146 7.10 -26.44 7.64
C ASP A 146 7.60 -25.59 8.84
N GLY A 147 6.92 -24.50 9.18
CA GLY A 147 7.15 -23.72 10.40
C GLY A 147 8.34 -22.77 10.35
N VAL A 148 8.99 -22.63 9.19
CA VAL A 148 10.03 -21.59 9.01
C VAL A 148 9.33 -20.24 8.92
N THR A 149 9.48 -19.43 9.96
CA THR A 149 9.09 -18.01 9.94
C THR A 149 9.86 -17.35 8.81
N ALA A 150 9.12 -16.91 7.81
CA ALA A 150 9.66 -16.18 6.68
C ALA A 150 10.27 -14.86 7.16
N ASP A 151 11.32 -14.42 6.46
CA ASP A 151 12.29 -13.42 6.90
C ASP A 151 11.62 -12.09 7.29
N GLU A 152 11.41 -11.88 8.60
CA GLU A 152 10.73 -10.70 9.17
C GLU A 152 11.43 -9.40 8.76
N TRP A 153 12.76 -9.46 8.62
CA TRP A 153 13.54 -8.32 8.14
C TRP A 153 13.18 -7.99 6.69
N LEU A 154 13.09 -9.00 5.82
CA LEU A 154 12.73 -8.82 4.42
C LEU A 154 11.28 -8.32 4.26
N ALA A 155 10.35 -8.80 5.08
CA ALA A 155 8.96 -8.31 5.10
C ALA A 155 8.87 -6.83 5.51
N ASN A 156 9.49 -6.46 6.63
CA ASN A 156 9.50 -5.06 7.07
C ASN A 156 10.21 -4.14 6.05
N PHE A 157 11.35 -4.58 5.51
CA PHE A 157 12.09 -3.82 4.52
C PHE A 157 11.31 -3.65 3.20
N GLY A 158 10.68 -4.71 2.68
CA GLY A 158 9.86 -4.63 1.48
C GLY A 158 8.65 -3.71 1.66
N THR A 159 8.02 -3.75 2.84
CA THR A 159 6.93 -2.85 3.22
C THR A 159 7.40 -1.39 3.26
N PHE A 160 8.55 -1.13 3.86
CA PHE A 160 9.16 0.20 3.95
C PHE A 160 9.45 0.77 2.56
N VAL A 161 10.10 -0.01 1.70
CA VAL A 161 10.41 0.40 0.31
C VAL A 161 9.12 0.65 -0.47
N GLY A 162 8.12 -0.23 -0.34
CA GLY A 162 6.79 -0.05 -0.94
C GLY A 162 6.15 1.26 -0.50
N ALA A 163 6.18 1.56 0.80
CA ALA A 163 5.64 2.79 1.38
C ALA A 163 6.33 4.05 0.84
N LEU A 164 7.65 4.02 0.67
CA LEU A 164 8.39 5.13 0.05
C LEU A 164 8.01 5.34 -1.42
N CYS A 165 7.84 4.27 -2.18
CA CYS A 165 7.36 4.35 -3.57
C CYS A 165 5.96 4.97 -3.62
N PHE A 166 5.03 4.49 -2.80
CA PHE A 166 3.67 5.04 -2.70
C PHE A 166 3.66 6.53 -2.32
N LEU A 167 4.55 6.93 -1.39
CA LEU A 167 4.72 8.32 -1.00
C LEU A 167 5.23 9.16 -2.17
N ALA A 168 6.28 8.71 -2.86
CA ALA A 168 6.85 9.40 -4.01
C ALA A 168 5.80 9.58 -5.13
N ALA A 169 5.07 8.53 -5.48
CA ALA A 169 3.99 8.59 -6.46
C ALA A 169 2.91 9.63 -6.09
N ALA A 170 2.46 9.65 -4.82
CA ALA A 170 1.47 10.61 -4.35
C ALA A 170 1.98 12.05 -4.38
N LEU A 171 3.26 12.29 -4.06
CA LEU A 171 3.86 13.62 -4.09
C LEU A 171 4.08 14.15 -5.51
N ILE A 172 4.28 13.28 -6.50
CA ILE A 172 4.40 13.68 -7.92
C ILE A 172 3.08 14.23 -8.47
N VAL A 173 1.97 13.58 -8.11
CA VAL A 173 0.61 13.95 -8.59
C VAL A 173 0.02 15.11 -7.78
N LEU A 174 0.59 15.43 -6.62
CA LEU A 174 0.11 16.53 -5.79
C LEU A 174 0.11 17.84 -6.59
N PRO A 175 -1.05 18.52 -6.74
CA PRO A 175 -1.09 19.81 -7.40
C PRO A 175 -0.32 20.81 -6.53
N ARG A 176 0.94 21.07 -6.88
CA ARG A 176 1.77 22.08 -6.22
C ARG A 176 1.11 23.44 -6.41
N PHE A 177 0.32 23.89 -5.45
CA PHE A 177 -0.24 25.25 -5.29
C PHE A 177 -0.14 26.11 -6.57
N ALA A 178 -0.86 25.74 -7.62
CA ALA A 178 -0.72 26.33 -8.96
C ALA A 178 -1.38 27.72 -9.07
N ARG A 179 -1.53 28.47 -7.98
CA ARG A 179 -2.22 29.77 -7.96
C ARG A 179 -1.69 30.77 -6.93
N ARG A 180 -0.36 30.86 -6.76
CA ARG A 180 0.28 32.06 -6.16
C ARG A 180 1.10 32.89 -7.15
N ALA A 181 1.01 32.61 -8.45
CA ALA A 181 1.70 33.36 -9.52
C ALA A 181 0.74 33.95 -10.57
N ARG A 182 -0.53 34.18 -10.21
CA ARG A 182 -1.49 35.00 -10.98
C ARG A 182 -2.17 36.03 -10.05
N ALA A 183 -1.36 36.66 -9.21
CA ALA A 183 -1.72 37.85 -8.44
C ALA A 183 -0.68 38.93 -8.78
#